data_AF-A0A7R8L868-F1
#
_entry.id   AF-A0A7R8L868-F1
#
_cell.length_a   1.000
_cell.length_b   1.000
_cell.length_c   1.000
_cell.angle_alpha   90.00
_cell.angle_beta   90.00
_cell.angle_gamma   90.00
#
_symmetry.space_group_name_H-M   'P 1'
#
loop_
_entity.id
_entity.type
_entity.pdbx_description
1 polymer ?
#
loop_
_entity_poly.entity_id
_entity_poly.type
_entity_poly.pdbx_seq_one_letter_code
_entity_poly.pdbx_strand_id
1 'polypeptide(L)'
;MPSWGGDRRRAFRPFPSLFPFSPIRSGLAPERREPHTDSVRKAAPASRSRARGVDRRLERMLAGQGLEPAAGVDEVGRGSLAGPVVAAAVMLPPAIRLHPKLDDSKRLDARCRSEVYRWIVGLPGVAYGVGFAAVEEIDRWNILGASMLAMSRAVLALARRPGIVLVDGREAPPLDVPVLTVVGGDGRCACIAAASILAKVRRDQWMAEIDQEHPRFGFARHKGYGTARHWEALRRHGPTPIHRRSFLGRLSADWSPDLPWDRGA
;
A
#
# COMPACT_ATOMS: atom_id res chain seq x y z
N MET A 1 0.64 4.53 48.73
CA MET A 1 -0.68 5.03 48.33
C MET A 1 -0.60 6.55 48.25
N PRO A 2 -0.70 7.11 47.04
CA PRO A 2 -1.72 8.14 46.83
C PRO A 2 -2.52 7.95 45.53
N SER A 3 -3.66 8.60 45.55
CA SER A 3 -4.89 8.50 44.77
C SER A 3 -4.79 8.72 43.26
N TRP A 4 -5.52 7.87 42.53
CA TRP A 4 -6.00 8.09 41.17
C TRP A 4 -7.16 9.09 41.17
N GLY A 5 -7.12 10.09 40.30
CA GLY A 5 -8.25 10.99 40.04
C GLY A 5 -7.94 11.94 38.89
N GLY A 6 -8.56 11.72 37.73
CA GLY A 6 -8.40 12.62 36.58
C GLY A 6 -8.76 11.96 35.24
N ASP A 7 -10.06 11.78 35.03
CA ASP A 7 -10.69 11.35 33.78
C ASP A 7 -10.19 12.16 32.56
N ARG A 8 -9.56 11.47 31.59
CA ARG A 8 -9.43 11.93 30.20
C ARG A 8 -9.62 10.76 29.24
N ARG A 9 -10.84 10.23 29.20
CA ARG A 9 -11.32 9.48 28.03
C ARG A 9 -11.43 10.43 26.82
N ARG A 10 -10.34 10.65 26.08
CA ARG A 10 -10.47 10.90 24.63
C ARG A 10 -10.37 9.55 23.94
N ALA A 11 -11.54 8.93 23.80
CA ALA A 11 -11.72 7.68 23.09
C ALA A 11 -11.12 7.80 21.68
N PHE A 12 -10.08 7.02 21.43
CA PHE A 12 -9.61 6.66 20.10
C PHE A 12 -10.82 6.07 19.36
N ARG A 13 -11.23 6.66 18.24
CA ARG A 13 -12.25 6.02 17.41
C ARG A 13 -11.63 4.78 16.77
N PRO A 14 -12.23 3.58 16.91
CA PRO A 14 -11.80 2.42 16.15
C PRO A 14 -11.93 2.72 14.65
N PHE A 15 -10.98 2.21 13.86
CA PHE A 15 -11.01 2.27 12.39
C PHE A 15 -12.39 1.82 11.87
N PRO A 16 -13.07 2.59 11.02
CA PRO A 16 -14.41 2.22 10.56
C PRO A 16 -14.37 0.92 9.74
N SER A 17 -15.17 -0.05 10.20
CA SER A 17 -15.50 -1.28 9.51
C SER A 17 -16.30 -1.01 8.23
N LEU A 18 -15.87 -1.65 7.14
CA LEU A 18 -16.60 -2.06 5.93
C LEU A 18 -17.94 -1.37 5.61
N PHE A 19 -18.02 -0.66 4.47
CA PHE A 19 -19.29 -0.32 3.81
C PHE A 19 -19.27 -0.69 2.30
N PRO A 20 -20.40 -1.16 1.75
CA PRO A 20 -20.52 -1.64 0.37
C PRO A 20 -20.75 -0.52 -0.66
N PHE A 21 -20.21 -0.72 -1.86
CA PHE A 21 -20.25 0.21 -3.00
C PHE A 21 -21.57 0.13 -3.80
N SER A 22 -22.05 1.27 -4.32
CA SER A 22 -23.02 1.35 -5.42
C SER A 22 -22.33 1.69 -6.75
N PRO A 23 -22.81 1.17 -7.91
CA PRO A 23 -22.16 1.34 -9.22
C PRO A 23 -22.68 2.57 -9.99
N ILE A 24 -21.78 3.28 -10.69
CA ILE A 24 -22.13 4.33 -11.67
C ILE A 24 -21.87 3.81 -13.09
N ARG A 25 -22.86 4.05 -13.96
CA ARG A 25 -22.99 3.57 -15.35
C ARG A 25 -21.97 4.18 -16.32
N SER A 26 -21.69 3.40 -17.36
CA SER A 26 -20.79 3.65 -18.49
C SER A 26 -21.48 4.24 -19.72
N GLY A 27 -20.74 5.04 -20.50
CA GLY A 27 -20.95 5.29 -21.94
C GLY A 27 -19.75 6.09 -22.49
N LEU A 28 -19.33 6.06 -23.75
CA LEU A 28 -19.62 5.25 -24.94
C LEU A 28 -18.51 5.65 -25.97
N ALA A 29 -17.74 4.68 -26.48
CA ALA A 29 -17.23 4.46 -27.85
C ALA A 29 -16.53 5.60 -28.70
N PRO A 30 -15.92 5.31 -29.88
CA PRO A 30 -14.55 5.75 -30.22
C PRO A 30 -14.39 6.51 -31.57
N GLU A 31 -13.19 6.98 -31.90
CA GLU A 31 -12.85 7.42 -33.27
C GLU A 31 -11.41 7.08 -33.71
N ARG A 32 -11.24 6.90 -35.04
CA ARG A 32 -10.15 6.20 -35.78
C ARG A 32 -9.08 7.21 -36.30
N ARG A 33 -7.76 6.91 -36.21
CA ARG A 33 -6.74 6.56 -37.28
C ARG A 33 -6.74 7.44 -38.54
N GLU A 34 -5.65 7.84 -39.21
CA GLU A 34 -4.18 7.59 -39.28
C GLU A 34 -3.61 8.62 -40.31
N PRO A 35 -2.41 8.51 -40.94
CA PRO A 35 -1.03 8.49 -40.45
C PRO A 35 -0.15 9.56 -41.17
N HIS A 36 1.08 9.85 -40.72
CA HIS A 36 2.13 10.32 -41.66
C HIS A 36 3.58 10.18 -41.15
N THR A 37 4.35 9.42 -41.94
CA THR A 37 5.77 9.46 -42.33
C THR A 37 6.94 9.61 -41.33
N ASP A 38 7.71 8.51 -41.31
CA ASP A 38 9.17 8.33 -41.26
C ASP A 38 10.08 9.56 -41.14
N SER A 39 11.03 9.48 -40.18
CA SER A 39 12.45 9.63 -40.51
C SER A 39 13.41 9.21 -39.37
N VAL A 40 14.54 8.63 -39.83
CA VAL A 40 15.86 8.47 -39.18
C VAL A 40 16.04 7.43 -38.07
N ARG A 41 16.67 6.31 -38.47
CA ARG A 41 17.18 5.24 -37.61
C ARG A 41 18.36 5.72 -36.77
N LYS A 42 18.20 5.74 -35.44
CA LYS A 42 19.31 5.69 -34.46
C LYS A 42 19.43 4.25 -33.94
N ALA A 43 20.66 3.76 -33.84
CA ALA A 43 20.98 2.41 -33.38
C ALA A 43 20.31 2.11 -32.03
N ALA A 44 19.56 1.02 -31.98
CA ALA A 44 18.79 0.61 -30.82
C ALA A 44 19.73 0.15 -29.69
N PRO A 45 19.55 0.64 -28.44
CA PRO A 45 20.22 0.04 -27.30
C PRO A 45 19.74 -1.42 -27.17
N ALA A 46 20.68 -2.31 -26.82
CA ALA A 46 20.46 -3.75 -26.63
C ALA A 46 19.11 -4.01 -25.94
N SER A 47 18.31 -4.89 -26.55
CA SER A 47 16.96 -5.21 -26.12
C SER A 47 16.92 -5.52 -24.62
N ARG A 48 16.44 -4.56 -23.82
CA ARG A 48 15.90 -4.87 -22.49
C ARG A 48 14.88 -5.98 -22.73
N SER A 49 15.11 -7.16 -22.14
CA SER A 49 14.13 -8.23 -22.17
C SER A 49 12.77 -7.62 -21.84
N ARG A 50 11.76 -7.85 -22.69
CA ARG A 50 10.39 -7.45 -22.36
C ARG A 50 10.15 -7.96 -20.94
N ALA A 51 9.99 -7.06 -19.97
CA ALA A 51 9.66 -7.44 -18.61
C ALA A 51 8.46 -8.38 -18.74
N ARG A 52 8.66 -9.66 -18.38
CA ARG A 52 7.59 -10.66 -18.45
C ARG A 52 6.46 -10.09 -17.60
N GLY A 53 5.28 -9.96 -18.19
CA GLY A 53 4.11 -9.49 -17.47
C GLY A 53 3.76 -10.42 -16.32
N VAL A 54 2.93 -9.92 -15.41
CA VAL A 54 2.42 -10.69 -14.26
C VAL A 54 1.77 -11.99 -14.72
N ASP A 55 2.19 -13.12 -14.14
CA ASP A 55 1.57 -14.42 -14.38
C ASP A 55 1.39 -15.23 -13.08
N ARG A 56 1.03 -16.52 -13.21
CA ARG A 56 0.79 -17.45 -12.08
C ARG A 56 1.79 -18.61 -12.03
N ARG A 57 2.95 -18.49 -12.69
CA ARG A 57 3.89 -19.62 -12.77
C ARG A 57 4.39 -20.03 -11.40
N LEU A 58 4.77 -19.06 -10.56
CA LEU A 58 5.27 -19.34 -9.22
C LEU A 58 4.18 -19.94 -8.33
N GLU A 59 2.99 -19.35 -8.34
CA GLU A 59 1.84 -19.84 -7.57
C GLU A 59 1.48 -21.29 -7.95
N ARG A 60 1.45 -21.62 -9.25
CA ARG A 60 1.17 -22.98 -9.72
C ARG A 60 2.28 -23.97 -9.37
N MET A 61 3.54 -23.56 -9.45
CA MET A 61 4.67 -24.40 -9.06
C MET A 61 4.58 -24.78 -7.58
N LEU A 62 4.25 -23.82 -6.72
CA LEU A 62 4.10 -24.05 -5.28
C LEU A 62 2.84 -24.87 -4.94
N ALA A 63 1.75 -24.66 -5.68
CA ALA A 63 0.57 -25.53 -5.57
C ALA A 63 0.91 -27.00 -5.88
N GLY A 64 1.71 -27.25 -6.93
CA GLY A 64 2.21 -28.59 -7.25
C GLY A 64 3.12 -29.22 -6.18
N GLN A 65 3.61 -28.43 -5.22
CA GLN A 65 4.37 -28.87 -4.04
C GLN A 65 3.48 -29.02 -2.78
N GLY A 66 2.15 -28.88 -2.91
CA GLY A 66 1.22 -28.97 -1.78
C GLY A 66 1.18 -27.72 -0.89
N LEU A 67 1.71 -26.58 -1.35
CA LEU A 67 1.77 -25.32 -0.58
C LEU A 67 0.61 -24.37 -0.88
N GLU A 68 -0.48 -24.86 -1.47
CA GLU A 68 -1.66 -24.05 -1.73
C GLU A 68 -2.56 -23.90 -0.48
N PRO A 69 -3.38 -22.85 -0.39
CA PRO A 69 -3.44 -21.67 -1.27
C PRO A 69 -2.34 -20.64 -0.97
N ALA A 70 -1.76 -20.04 -2.01
CA ALA A 70 -0.75 -18.98 -1.88
C ALA A 70 -1.39 -17.60 -1.63
N ALA A 71 -0.81 -16.83 -0.70
CA ALA A 71 -1.13 -15.42 -0.50
C ALA A 71 0.02 -14.54 -1.00
N GLY A 72 -0.26 -13.52 -1.79
CA GLY A 72 0.71 -12.48 -2.14
C GLY A 72 0.61 -11.30 -1.18
N VAL A 73 1.73 -10.68 -0.85
CA VAL A 73 1.84 -9.57 0.10
C VAL A 73 2.73 -8.48 -0.46
N ASP A 74 2.28 -7.24 -0.31
CA ASP A 74 3.05 -6.04 -0.64
C ASP A 74 2.63 -4.86 0.25
N GLU A 75 3.51 -3.88 0.41
CA GLU A 75 3.33 -2.70 1.23
C GLU A 75 3.49 -1.37 0.48
N VAL A 76 2.88 -0.32 1.04
CA VAL A 76 2.98 1.03 0.50
C VAL A 76 3.13 2.07 1.61
N GLY A 77 3.76 3.18 1.26
CA GLY A 77 3.90 4.34 2.13
C GLY A 77 5.21 4.39 2.92
N ARG A 78 6.18 3.50 2.64
CA ARG A 78 7.45 3.49 3.37
C ARG A 78 8.20 4.82 3.34
N GLY A 79 8.26 5.47 2.19
CA GLY A 79 8.94 6.77 2.01
C GLY A 79 8.10 8.02 2.28
N SER A 80 6.89 7.90 2.84
CA SER A 80 6.05 9.06 3.14
C SER A 80 6.47 9.74 4.45
N LEU A 81 6.34 11.07 4.53
CA LEU A 81 6.55 11.84 5.76
C LEU A 81 5.36 11.74 6.71
N ALA A 82 4.17 11.43 6.18
CA ALA A 82 2.93 11.35 6.94
C ALA A 82 2.12 10.11 6.57
N GLY A 83 1.32 9.66 7.54
CA GLY A 83 0.41 8.53 7.45
C GLY A 83 1.09 7.19 7.72
N PRO A 84 0.29 6.11 7.79
CA PRO A 84 0.76 4.77 8.11
C PRO A 84 1.54 4.14 6.96
N VAL A 85 2.22 3.05 7.28
CA VAL A 85 2.53 2.00 6.29
C VAL A 85 1.29 1.11 6.19
N VAL A 86 0.89 0.79 4.96
CA VAL A 86 -0.26 -0.08 4.70
C VAL A 86 0.22 -1.26 3.88
N ALA A 87 -0.10 -2.47 4.30
CA ALA A 87 0.15 -3.69 3.55
C ALA A 87 -1.17 -4.39 3.24
N ALA A 88 -1.17 -5.20 2.19
CA ALA A 88 -2.26 -6.08 1.87
C ALA A 88 -1.76 -7.50 1.68
N ALA A 89 -2.61 -8.47 1.98
CA ALA A 89 -2.41 -9.86 1.63
C ALA A 89 -3.57 -10.28 0.72
N VAL A 90 -3.30 -10.96 -0.39
CA VAL A 90 -4.32 -11.39 -1.36
C VAL A 90 -4.10 -12.83 -1.79
N MET A 91 -5.15 -13.65 -1.63
CA MET A 91 -5.24 -15.01 -2.13
C MET A 91 -6.25 -15.02 -3.27
N LEU A 92 -5.73 -15.15 -4.50
CA LEU A 92 -6.57 -15.24 -5.67
C LEU A 92 -7.06 -16.68 -5.87
N PRO A 93 -8.33 -16.91 -6.29
CA PRO A 93 -8.80 -18.26 -6.57
C PRO A 93 -7.99 -18.90 -7.72
N PRO A 94 -7.74 -20.22 -7.70
CA PRO A 94 -6.74 -20.89 -8.56
C PRO A 94 -7.08 -20.85 -10.06
N ALA A 95 -8.36 -20.96 -10.42
CA ALA A 95 -8.82 -21.13 -11.81
C ALA A 95 -9.37 -19.84 -12.46
N ILE A 96 -9.11 -18.66 -11.90
CA ILE A 96 -9.60 -17.41 -12.51
C ILE A 96 -8.77 -17.00 -13.72
N ARG A 97 -9.43 -16.36 -14.69
CA ARG A 97 -8.74 -15.56 -15.70
C ARG A 97 -8.27 -14.25 -15.08
N LEU A 98 -6.98 -13.97 -15.15
CA LEU A 98 -6.41 -12.71 -14.65
C LEU A 98 -6.96 -11.52 -15.45
N HIS A 99 -7.14 -10.39 -14.75
CA HIS A 99 -7.44 -9.13 -15.40
C HIS A 99 -6.29 -8.72 -16.33
N PRO A 100 -6.55 -8.28 -17.57
CA PRO A 100 -5.51 -7.98 -18.55
C PRO A 100 -4.61 -6.81 -18.14
N LYS A 101 -5.07 -5.96 -17.21
CA LYS A 101 -4.32 -4.82 -16.67
C LYS A 101 -3.71 -5.07 -15.29
N LEU A 102 -3.74 -6.31 -14.79
CA LEU A 102 -3.10 -6.65 -13.51
C LEU A 102 -1.58 -6.53 -13.69
N ASP A 103 -0.98 -5.58 -12.98
CA ASP A 103 0.46 -5.27 -13.01
C ASP A 103 0.83 -4.54 -11.70
N ASP A 104 2.10 -4.17 -11.54
CA ASP A 104 2.57 -3.30 -10.46
C ASP A 104 1.69 -2.05 -10.36
N SER A 105 1.19 -1.78 -9.15
CA SER A 105 0.34 -0.63 -8.82
C SER A 105 0.91 0.73 -9.28
N LYS A 106 2.23 0.87 -9.37
CA LYS A 106 2.95 2.08 -9.80
C LYS A 106 2.90 2.27 -11.31
N ARG A 107 2.71 1.19 -12.07
CA ARG A 107 2.58 1.21 -13.54
C ARG A 107 1.15 1.52 -14.00
N LEU A 108 0.20 1.56 -13.07
CA LEU A 108 -1.20 1.86 -13.34
C LEU A 108 -1.58 3.27 -12.89
N ASP A 109 -2.27 4.00 -13.78
CA ASP A 109 -2.93 5.24 -13.39
C ASP A 109 -4.05 4.97 -12.36
N ALA A 110 -4.54 6.03 -11.71
CA ALA A 110 -5.52 5.90 -10.63
C ALA A 110 -6.86 5.28 -11.09
N ARG A 111 -7.27 5.53 -12.34
CA ARG A 111 -8.53 5.00 -12.89
C ARG A 111 -8.42 3.50 -13.13
N CYS A 112 -7.37 3.08 -13.83
CA CYS A 112 -7.04 1.70 -14.11
C CYS A 112 -6.84 0.91 -12.81
N ARG A 113 -6.09 1.46 -11.85
CA ARG A 113 -5.88 0.83 -10.55
C ARG A 113 -7.18 0.65 -9.77
N SER A 114 -8.11 1.60 -9.86
CA SER A 114 -9.45 1.47 -9.25
C SER A 114 -10.32 0.41 -9.95
N GLU A 115 -10.21 0.28 -11.27
CA GLU A 115 -10.87 -0.79 -12.06
C GLU A 115 -10.35 -2.17 -11.63
N VAL A 116 -9.04 -2.36 -11.58
CA VAL A 116 -8.43 -3.63 -11.16
C VAL A 116 -8.73 -3.93 -9.70
N TYR A 117 -8.72 -2.93 -8.81
CA TYR A 117 -9.13 -3.09 -7.41
C TYR A 117 -10.54 -3.65 -7.29
N ARG A 118 -11.52 -3.07 -8.01
CA ARG A 118 -12.92 -3.56 -8.00
C ARG A 118 -13.02 -4.99 -8.53
N TRP A 119 -12.24 -5.32 -9.55
CA TRP A 119 -12.15 -6.69 -10.04
C TRP A 119 -11.62 -7.63 -8.94
N ILE A 120 -10.50 -7.30 -8.28
CA ILE A 120 -9.91 -8.14 -7.22
C ILE A 120 -10.94 -8.43 -6.12
N VAL A 121 -11.56 -7.39 -5.54
CA VAL A 121 -12.48 -7.55 -4.41
C VAL A 121 -13.83 -8.17 -4.81
N GLY A 122 -14.19 -8.11 -6.08
CA GLY A 122 -15.42 -8.70 -6.62
C GLY A 122 -15.28 -10.15 -7.07
N LEU A 123 -14.08 -10.73 -7.03
CA LEU A 123 -13.85 -12.13 -7.44
C LEU A 123 -14.48 -13.11 -6.44
N PRO A 124 -15.33 -14.05 -6.89
CA PRO A 124 -15.83 -15.11 -6.04
C PRO A 124 -14.68 -15.94 -5.46
N GLY A 125 -14.68 -16.11 -4.14
CA GLY A 125 -13.68 -16.91 -3.42
C GLY A 125 -12.33 -16.22 -3.25
N VAL A 126 -12.17 -14.94 -3.59
CA VAL A 126 -10.97 -14.19 -3.18
C VAL A 126 -10.94 -14.09 -1.66
N ALA A 127 -9.76 -14.20 -1.05
CA ALA A 127 -9.54 -13.81 0.34
C ALA A 127 -8.48 -12.72 0.35
N TYR A 128 -8.71 -11.65 1.12
CA TYR A 128 -7.73 -10.59 1.29
C TYR A 128 -7.79 -10.01 2.70
N GLY A 129 -6.66 -9.50 3.15
CA GLY A 129 -6.52 -8.79 4.42
C GLY A 129 -5.74 -7.49 4.22
N VAL A 130 -5.96 -6.52 5.09
CA VAL A 130 -5.25 -5.23 5.07
C VAL A 130 -4.70 -4.96 6.45
N GLY A 131 -3.40 -4.70 6.51
CA GLY A 131 -2.70 -4.36 7.74
C GLY A 131 -2.20 -2.92 7.69
N PHE A 132 -2.30 -2.23 8.82
CA PHE A 132 -1.78 -0.89 9.01
C PHE A 132 -0.70 -0.93 10.07
N ALA A 133 0.35 -0.13 9.90
CA ALA A 133 1.26 0.26 10.97
C ALA A 133 1.22 1.78 11.12
N ALA A 134 0.76 2.22 12.29
CA ALA A 134 0.54 3.61 12.62
C ALA A 134 1.87 4.39 12.73
N VAL A 135 1.77 5.72 12.80
CA VAL A 135 2.94 6.60 12.84
C VAL A 135 3.77 6.36 14.10
N GLU A 136 3.10 6.11 15.22
CA GLU A 136 3.69 5.79 16.52
C GLU A 136 4.48 4.48 16.45
N GLU A 137 4.00 3.51 15.68
CA GLU A 137 4.68 2.22 15.49
C GLU A 137 5.88 2.36 14.56
N ILE A 138 5.82 3.25 13.57
CA ILE A 138 6.96 3.59 12.71
C ILE A 138 8.06 4.27 13.53
N ASP A 139 7.68 5.25 14.36
CA ASP A 139 8.63 5.97 15.21
C ASP A 139 9.22 5.05 16.29
N ARG A 140 8.46 4.06 16.80
CA ARG A 140 8.94 3.08 17.80
C ARG A 140 9.82 1.97 17.20
N TRP A 141 9.43 1.40 16.06
CA TRP A 141 10.01 0.16 15.53
C TRP A 141 10.83 0.36 14.26
N ASN A 142 11.07 1.61 13.86
CA ASN A 142 11.60 2.02 12.57
C ASN A 142 10.72 1.58 11.38
N ILE A 143 11.09 2.05 10.18
CA ILE A 143 10.27 1.82 8.99
C ILE A 143 10.25 0.36 8.52
N LEU A 144 11.34 -0.39 8.75
CA LEU A 144 11.40 -1.79 8.41
C LEU A 144 10.51 -2.59 9.35
N GLY A 145 10.63 -2.38 10.67
CA GLY A 145 9.82 -3.06 11.67
C GLY A 145 8.32 -2.78 11.50
N ALA A 146 7.95 -1.52 11.23
CA ALA A 146 6.56 -1.17 10.92
C ALA A 146 6.04 -1.80 9.62
N SER A 147 6.90 -1.97 8.60
CA SER A 147 6.51 -2.66 7.37
C SER A 147 6.25 -4.14 7.63
N MET A 148 7.12 -4.81 8.40
CA MET A 148 6.91 -6.21 8.80
C MET A 148 5.62 -6.36 9.61
N LEU A 149 5.36 -5.45 10.56
CA LEU A 149 4.14 -5.45 11.36
C LEU A 149 2.88 -5.29 10.51
N ALA A 150 2.88 -4.35 9.55
CA ALA A 150 1.76 -4.16 8.64
C ALA A 150 1.51 -5.42 7.80
N MET A 151 2.57 -6.06 7.28
CA MET A 151 2.46 -7.29 6.50
C MET A 151 1.94 -8.47 7.34
N SER A 152 2.46 -8.68 8.56
CA SER A 152 1.94 -9.71 9.46
C SER A 152 0.46 -9.51 9.76
N ARG A 153 0.03 -8.26 10.03
CA ARG A 153 -1.38 -7.92 10.22
C ARG A 153 -2.24 -8.21 8.98
N ALA A 154 -1.72 -7.92 7.79
CA ALA A 154 -2.44 -8.17 6.55
C ALA A 154 -2.69 -9.68 6.34
N VAL A 155 -1.69 -10.52 6.63
CA VAL A 155 -1.83 -11.99 6.53
C VAL A 155 -2.77 -12.53 7.60
N LEU A 156 -2.67 -12.06 8.85
CA LEU A 156 -3.55 -12.47 9.94
C LEU A 156 -5.01 -12.06 9.72
N ALA A 157 -5.26 -11.03 8.93
CA ALA A 157 -6.60 -10.59 8.55
C ALA A 157 -7.25 -11.42 7.41
N LEU A 158 -6.53 -12.38 6.83
CA LEU A 158 -7.10 -13.28 5.83
C LEU A 158 -8.17 -14.18 6.47
N ALA A 159 -9.32 -14.32 5.81
CA ALA A 159 -10.42 -15.19 6.27
C ALA A 159 -10.06 -16.69 6.29
N ARG A 160 -8.94 -17.08 5.66
CA ARG A 160 -8.42 -18.45 5.66
C ARG A 160 -6.89 -18.41 5.70
N ARG A 161 -6.31 -19.40 6.38
CA ARG A 161 -4.86 -19.54 6.50
C ARG A 161 -4.25 -19.92 5.14
N PRO A 162 -3.20 -19.22 4.66
CA PRO A 162 -2.49 -19.60 3.45
C PRO A 162 -1.55 -20.79 3.70
N GLY A 163 -1.28 -21.58 2.66
CA GLY A 163 -0.25 -22.61 2.67
C GLY A 163 1.17 -22.03 2.52
N ILE A 164 1.29 -20.90 1.81
CA ILE A 164 2.53 -20.12 1.67
C ILE A 164 2.22 -18.64 1.44
N VAL A 165 3.11 -17.78 1.92
CA VAL A 165 3.07 -16.33 1.70
C VAL A 165 4.20 -15.89 0.77
N LEU A 166 3.87 -15.20 -0.30
CA LEU A 166 4.78 -14.60 -1.26
C LEU A 166 4.87 -13.11 -0.98
N VAL A 167 6.05 -12.60 -0.62
CA VAL A 167 6.23 -11.21 -0.19
C VAL A 167 7.07 -10.45 -1.21
N ASP A 168 6.65 -9.25 -1.62
CA ASP A 168 7.51 -8.39 -2.43
C ASP A 168 8.75 -7.94 -1.63
N GLY A 169 9.92 -8.02 -2.25
CA GLY A 169 11.18 -7.57 -1.66
C GLY A 169 12.06 -8.70 -1.12
N ARG A 170 12.79 -8.40 -0.04
CA ARG A 170 13.89 -9.24 0.48
C ARG A 170 13.67 -9.72 1.91
N GLU A 171 12.74 -9.11 2.62
CA GLU A 171 12.56 -9.29 4.06
C GLU A 171 11.27 -10.05 4.30
N ALA A 172 11.33 -11.07 5.15
CA ALA A 172 10.19 -11.89 5.50
C ALA A 172 9.55 -11.35 6.80
N PRO A 173 8.24 -11.05 6.82
CA PRO A 173 7.54 -10.74 8.05
C PRO A 173 7.48 -11.99 8.95
N PRO A 174 7.49 -11.81 10.28
CA PRO A 174 7.35 -12.93 11.21
C PRO A 174 5.93 -13.51 11.08
N LEU A 175 5.86 -14.78 10.67
CA LEU A 175 4.62 -15.49 10.36
C LEU A 175 4.77 -16.99 10.69
N ASP A 176 3.72 -17.59 11.22
CA ASP A 176 3.64 -19.05 11.47
C ASP A 176 3.25 -19.84 10.20
N VAL A 177 3.59 -19.32 9.03
CA VAL A 177 3.37 -19.95 7.72
C VAL A 177 4.63 -19.81 6.87
N PRO A 178 4.92 -20.75 5.95
CA PRO A 178 6.04 -20.60 5.04
C PRO A 178 6.02 -19.27 4.30
N VAL A 179 7.16 -18.60 4.20
CA VAL A 179 7.33 -17.32 3.52
C VAL A 179 8.39 -17.45 2.43
N LEU A 180 8.09 -16.94 1.24
CA LEU A 180 9.02 -16.79 0.13
C LEU A 180 9.07 -15.32 -0.29
N THR A 181 10.24 -14.69 -0.18
CA THR A 181 10.46 -13.31 -0.62
C THR A 181 10.79 -13.27 -2.11
N VAL A 182 10.21 -12.32 -2.84
CA VAL A 182 10.25 -12.23 -4.30
C VAL A 182 10.57 -10.78 -4.69
N VAL A 183 11.84 -10.48 -5.01
CA VAL A 183 12.29 -9.11 -5.35
C VAL A 183 11.63 -8.54 -6.62
N GLY A 184 10.73 -7.57 -6.52
CA GLY A 184 9.93 -7.12 -7.68
C GLY A 184 8.88 -8.17 -8.04
N GLY A 185 8.24 -8.73 -7.02
CA GLY A 185 7.16 -9.69 -7.12
C GLY A 185 5.88 -9.07 -7.65
N ASP A 186 5.66 -7.77 -7.43
CA ASP A 186 4.53 -6.98 -7.94
C ASP A 186 4.45 -6.97 -9.48
N GLY A 187 5.60 -7.05 -10.17
CA GLY A 187 5.69 -7.20 -11.62
C GLY A 187 5.74 -8.64 -12.14
N ARG A 188 5.70 -9.66 -11.27
CA ARG A 188 5.96 -11.07 -11.64
C ARG A 188 4.87 -12.04 -11.20
N CYS A 189 4.35 -11.89 -9.98
CA CYS A 189 3.41 -12.80 -9.35
C CYS A 189 2.03 -12.15 -9.23
N ALA A 190 0.99 -12.84 -9.70
CA ALA A 190 -0.36 -12.31 -9.73
C ALA A 190 -0.92 -11.97 -8.35
N CYS A 191 -0.64 -12.79 -7.35
CA CYS A 191 -1.10 -12.51 -5.98
C CYS A 191 -0.40 -11.28 -5.37
N ILE A 192 0.91 -11.09 -5.62
CA ILE A 192 1.66 -9.91 -5.14
C ILE A 192 1.21 -8.66 -5.89
N ALA A 193 1.04 -8.74 -7.22
CA ALA A 193 0.49 -7.64 -8.01
C ALA A 193 -0.88 -7.19 -7.47
N ALA A 194 -1.76 -8.15 -7.14
CA ALA A 194 -3.06 -7.86 -6.54
C ALA A 194 -2.94 -7.21 -5.16
N ALA A 195 -2.02 -7.68 -4.32
CA ALA A 195 -1.72 -7.07 -3.02
C ALA A 195 -1.20 -5.62 -3.17
N SER A 196 -0.29 -5.35 -4.12
CA SER A 196 0.24 -4.01 -4.37
C SER A 196 -0.88 -3.00 -4.68
N ILE A 197 -1.82 -3.41 -5.54
CA ILE A 197 -2.98 -2.61 -5.94
C ILE A 197 -3.89 -2.36 -4.74
N LEU A 198 -4.19 -3.42 -3.98
CA LEU A 198 -5.08 -3.33 -2.83
C LEU A 198 -4.50 -2.41 -1.75
N ALA A 199 -3.23 -2.60 -1.38
CA ALA A 199 -2.53 -1.76 -0.42
C ALA A 199 -2.50 -0.29 -0.88
N LYS A 200 -2.16 -0.05 -2.15
CA LYS A 200 -2.10 1.30 -2.73
C LYS A 200 -3.45 2.00 -2.71
N VAL A 201 -4.53 1.35 -3.14
CA VAL A 201 -5.87 1.95 -3.16
C VAL A 201 -6.34 2.25 -1.74
N ARG A 202 -6.16 1.32 -0.80
CA ARG A 202 -6.56 1.53 0.60
C ARG A 202 -5.80 2.68 1.26
N ARG A 203 -4.49 2.77 1.04
CA ARG A 203 -3.71 3.90 1.55
C ARG A 203 -4.10 5.23 0.90
N ASP A 204 -4.34 5.24 -0.41
CA ASP A 204 -4.71 6.47 -1.13
C ASP A 204 -6.07 7.01 -0.71
N GLN A 205 -7.02 6.13 -0.37
CA GLN A 205 -8.32 6.46 0.23
C GLN A 205 -8.14 7.08 1.62
N TRP A 206 -7.37 6.41 2.50
CA TRP A 206 -7.09 6.92 3.84
C TRP A 206 -6.43 8.31 3.80
N MET A 207 -5.43 8.51 2.93
CA MET A 207 -4.79 9.83 2.77
C MET A 207 -5.74 10.90 2.22
N ALA A 208 -6.80 10.52 1.49
CA ALA A 208 -7.80 11.47 1.00
C ALA A 208 -8.80 11.85 2.09
N GLU A 209 -9.20 10.90 2.95
CA GLU A 209 -10.01 11.17 4.14
C GLU A 209 -9.28 12.12 5.09
N ILE A 210 -8.00 11.84 5.37
CA ILE A 210 -7.14 12.70 6.18
C ILE A 210 -6.94 14.10 5.60
N ASP A 211 -6.97 14.25 4.27
CA ASP A 211 -6.91 15.57 3.65
C ASP A 211 -8.13 16.43 4.00
N GLN A 212 -9.29 15.82 4.24
CA GLN A 212 -10.49 16.55 4.67
C GLN A 212 -10.32 17.11 6.10
N GLU A 213 -9.62 16.37 6.97
CA GLU A 213 -9.29 16.81 8.32
C GLU A 213 -8.13 17.83 8.37
N HIS A 214 -7.24 17.76 7.37
CA HIS A 214 -6.03 18.57 7.30
C HIS A 214 -5.81 19.19 5.89
N PRO A 215 -6.77 20.00 5.39
CA PRO A 215 -6.80 20.42 3.98
C PRO A 215 -5.63 21.31 3.55
N ARG A 216 -4.97 21.95 4.52
CA ARG A 216 -3.80 22.81 4.29
C ARG A 216 -2.55 22.06 3.84
N PHE A 217 -2.49 20.73 4.01
CA PHE A 217 -1.31 19.95 3.64
C PHE A 217 -1.39 19.41 2.21
N GLY A 218 -2.57 19.06 1.69
CA GLY A 218 -2.72 18.51 0.33
C GLY A 218 -2.43 17.01 0.23
N PHE A 219 -2.68 16.27 1.31
CA PHE A 219 -2.52 14.82 1.41
C PHE A 219 -3.28 14.05 0.33
N ALA A 220 -4.42 14.53 -0.14
CA ALA A 220 -5.17 13.87 -1.21
C ALA A 220 -4.37 13.81 -2.52
N ARG A 221 -3.43 14.73 -2.74
CA ARG A 221 -2.60 14.79 -3.95
C ARG A 221 -1.31 14.00 -3.80
N HIS A 222 -0.47 14.37 -2.82
CA HIS A 222 0.86 13.78 -2.67
C HIS A 222 0.91 12.61 -1.69
N LYS A 223 -0.21 12.19 -1.10
CA LYS A 223 -0.34 10.97 -0.27
C LYS A 223 0.67 10.89 0.89
N GLY A 224 1.03 12.04 1.44
CA GLY A 224 2.01 12.16 2.52
C GLY A 224 3.49 12.07 2.08
N TYR A 225 3.81 11.90 0.80
CA TYR A 225 5.21 11.95 0.32
C TYR A 225 5.80 13.36 0.43
N GLY A 226 7.12 13.44 0.63
CA GLY A 226 7.87 14.68 0.88
C GLY A 226 8.07 15.55 -0.37
N THR A 227 6.98 15.96 -1.01
CA THR A 227 7.01 16.92 -2.12
C THR A 227 7.33 18.33 -1.62
N ALA A 228 7.78 19.23 -2.51
CA ALA A 228 8.05 20.62 -2.16
C ALA A 228 6.86 21.29 -1.47
N ARG A 229 5.65 21.07 -1.98
CA ARG A 229 4.38 21.56 -1.39
C ARG A 229 4.16 21.03 0.03
N HIS A 230 4.47 19.76 0.28
CA HIS A 230 4.28 19.15 1.61
C HIS A 230 5.25 19.77 2.63
N TRP A 231 6.51 19.99 2.26
CA TRP A 231 7.49 20.68 3.10
C TRP A 231 7.13 22.15 3.35
N GLU A 232 6.60 22.85 2.35
CA GLU A 232 6.10 24.22 2.53
C GLU A 232 4.95 24.28 3.55
N ALA A 233 3.97 23.37 3.43
CA ALA A 233 2.87 23.27 4.39
C ALA A 233 3.37 22.95 5.81
N LEU A 234 4.34 22.06 5.94
CA LEU A 234 5.00 21.73 7.21
C LEU A 234 5.68 22.95 7.84
N ARG A 235 6.41 23.75 7.06
CA ARG A 235 7.05 24.98 7.58
C ARG A 235 6.03 26.03 8.00
N ARG A 236 4.92 26.16 7.26
CA ARG A 236 3.88 27.17 7.53
C ARG A 236 2.98 26.79 8.72
N HIS A 237 2.67 25.51 8.89
CA HIS A 237 1.62 25.05 9.79
C HIS A 237 2.09 24.11 10.90
N GLY A 238 3.37 23.73 10.90
CA GLY A 238 3.91 22.69 11.78
C GLY A 238 3.42 21.28 11.42
N PRO A 239 4.00 20.22 12.00
CA PRO A 239 3.51 18.86 11.81
C PRO A 239 2.23 18.60 12.63
N THR A 240 1.46 17.65 12.15
CA THR A 240 0.28 17.08 12.81
C THR A 240 0.60 15.69 13.41
N PRO A 241 -0.28 15.08 14.23
CA PRO A 241 -0.03 13.75 14.80
C PRO A 241 0.25 12.65 13.77
N ILE A 242 -0.25 12.80 12.54
CA ILE A 242 -0.02 11.82 11.48
C ILE A 242 1.34 11.97 10.78
N HIS A 243 2.19 12.92 11.17
CA HIS A 243 3.54 13.05 10.63
C HIS A 243 4.54 12.21 11.42
N ARG A 244 5.41 11.49 10.71
CA ARG A 244 6.46 10.63 11.27
C ARG A 244 7.60 11.49 11.73
N ARG A 245 7.72 11.69 13.04
CA ARG A 245 8.66 12.66 13.61
C ARG A 245 10.10 12.29 13.29
N SER A 246 10.40 10.99 13.28
CA SER A 246 11.71 10.46 12.89
C SER A 246 12.13 10.81 11.45
N PHE A 247 11.20 11.21 10.57
CA PHE A 247 11.47 11.54 9.15
C PHE A 247 11.61 13.04 8.91
N LEU A 248 11.38 13.86 9.94
CA LEU A 248 11.25 15.32 9.83
C LEU A 248 12.53 16.09 10.13
N GLY A 249 13.69 15.44 10.23
CA GLY A 249 14.97 16.08 10.56
C GLY A 249 15.47 17.21 9.62
N ARG A 250 14.70 17.56 8.58
CA ARG A 250 14.94 18.72 7.69
C ARG A 250 14.13 19.97 8.07
N LEU A 251 13.24 19.90 9.04
CA LEU A 251 12.66 21.09 9.67
C LEU A 251 13.78 21.76 10.49
N SER A 252 13.95 23.07 10.33
CA SER A 252 15.07 23.84 10.92
C SER A 252 15.07 23.79 12.45
N ALA A 253 16.23 24.06 13.05
CA ALA A 253 16.46 24.06 14.50
C ALA A 253 15.54 25.01 15.30
N ASP A 254 14.90 25.99 14.64
CA ASP A 254 13.93 26.91 15.25
C ASP A 254 12.56 26.25 15.51
N TRP A 255 12.36 25.01 15.02
CA TRP A 255 11.20 24.20 15.34
C TRP A 255 11.54 23.25 16.50
N SER A 256 11.22 23.67 17.73
CA SER A 256 11.37 22.82 18.91
C SER A 256 10.27 21.75 18.94
N PRO A 257 10.61 20.46 19.05
CA PRO A 257 9.64 19.41 19.26
C PRO A 257 9.21 19.46 20.72
N ASP A 258 8.29 20.34 21.12
CA ASP A 258 7.58 20.16 22.38
C ASP A 258 6.61 18.97 22.19
N LEU A 259 7.16 17.75 22.27
CA LEU A 259 6.37 16.53 22.20
C LEU A 259 5.52 16.48 23.48
N PRO A 260 4.24 16.08 23.41
CA PRO A 260 3.40 15.95 24.61
C PRO A 260 3.93 14.98 25.68
N TRP A 261 4.98 14.22 25.37
CA TRP A 261 5.69 13.30 26.27
C TRP A 261 7.11 13.76 26.65
N ASP A 262 7.61 14.88 26.11
CA ASP A 262 8.90 15.46 26.51
C ASP A 262 8.78 16.29 27.80
N ARG A 263 7.55 16.45 28.32
CA ARG A 263 7.30 17.01 29.65
C ARG A 263 6.99 15.89 30.65
N GLY A 264 8.05 15.29 31.20
CA GLY A 264 8.02 14.54 32.46
C GLY A 264 8.00 13.01 32.30
N ALA A 265 9.20 12.43 32.35
CA ALA A 265 9.47 11.20 33.10
C ALA A 265 10.19 11.61 34.40
#